data_AF-Q5W5L0-F1
#
_entry.id   AF-Q5W5L0-F1
#
_cell.length_a   1.000
_cell.length_b   1.000
_cell.length_c   1.000
_cell.angle_alpha   90.00
_cell.angle_beta   90.00
_cell.angle_gamma   90.00
#
_symmetry.space_group_name_H-M   'P 1'
#
loop_
_entity.id
_entity.type
_entity.pdbx_description
1 polymer ?
#
loop_
_entity_poly.entity_id
_entity_poly.type
_entity_poly.pdbx_seq_one_letter_code
_entity_poly.pdbx_strand_id
1 'polypeptide(L)'
;EHGVYNAQRFNNNPGQLEGERAELERVCKPNAEIDQSTITGKSVPPQVKLSSVTQAGGRHPAVLMCSAYDFYPKRIQISWMRDGKVVKSDVTSTEEMSNGD
;
A
#
# COMPACT_ATOMS: atom_id res chain seq x y z
N GLU A 1 -31.09 11.48 -15.27
CA GLU A 1 -32.28 10.60 -15.33
C GLU A 1 -31.95 9.10 -15.43
N HIS A 2 -31.04 8.66 -16.33
CA HIS A 2 -30.72 7.23 -16.50
C HIS A 2 -30.34 6.45 -15.22
N GLY A 3 -29.56 7.05 -14.31
CA GLY A 3 -29.19 6.39 -13.05
C GLY A 3 -30.41 6.08 -12.16
N VAL A 4 -31.40 6.97 -12.13
CA VAL A 4 -32.64 6.80 -11.35
C VAL A 4 -33.50 5.69 -11.96
N TYR A 5 -33.64 5.67 -13.29
CA TYR A 5 -34.35 4.61 -14.00
C TYR A 5 -33.72 3.22 -13.75
N ASN A 6 -32.39 3.12 -13.85
CA ASN A 6 -31.69 1.85 -13.59
C ASN A 6 -31.85 1.41 -12.13
N ALA A 7 -31.73 2.33 -11.18
CA ALA A 7 -31.94 2.03 -9.77
C ALA A 7 -33.36 1.51 -9.49
N GLN A 8 -34.39 2.16 -10.04
CA GLN A 8 -35.77 1.68 -9.91
C GLN A 8 -35.96 0.29 -10.50
N ARG A 9 -35.37 0.02 -11.68
CA ARG A 9 -35.43 -1.30 -12.31
C ARG A 9 -34.75 -2.38 -11.46
N PHE A 10 -33.54 -2.13 -10.96
CA PHE A 10 -32.82 -3.09 -10.13
C PHE A 10 -33.48 -3.31 -8.76
N ASN A 11 -33.97 -2.24 -8.13
CA ASN A 11 -34.66 -2.31 -6.83
C ASN A 11 -36.03 -3.01 -6.89
N ASN A 12 -36.60 -3.17 -8.08
CA ASN A 12 -37.88 -3.86 -8.29
C ASN A 12 -37.72 -5.33 -8.73
N ASN A 13 -36.52 -5.90 -8.67
CA ASN A 13 -36.27 -7.31 -8.95
C ASN A 13 -35.87 -8.08 -7.67
N PRO A 14 -36.81 -8.74 -6.97
CA PRO A 14 -36.52 -9.42 -5.70
C PRO A 14 -35.49 -10.53 -5.82
N GLY A 15 -35.48 -11.30 -6.92
CA GLY A 15 -34.53 -12.40 -7.11
C GLY A 15 -33.10 -11.91 -7.27
N GLN A 16 -32.90 -10.78 -7.94
CA GLN A 16 -31.59 -10.14 -8.03
C GLN A 16 -31.17 -9.57 -6.67
N LEU A 17 -32.06 -8.89 -5.95
CA LEU A 17 -31.76 -8.33 -4.63
C LEU A 17 -31.41 -9.42 -3.60
N GLU A 18 -32.10 -10.56 -3.61
CA GLU A 18 -31.78 -11.69 -2.75
C GLU A 18 -30.42 -12.29 -3.10
N GLY A 19 -30.13 -12.44 -4.39
CA GLY A 19 -28.82 -12.88 -4.88
C GLY A 19 -27.69 -11.98 -4.43
N GLU A 20 -27.82 -10.65 -4.65
CA GLU A 20 -26.83 -9.64 -4.25
C GLU A 20 -26.61 -9.62 -2.73
N ARG A 21 -27.66 -9.78 -1.92
CA ARG A 21 -27.53 -9.89 -0.45
C ARG A 21 -26.77 -11.14 -0.02
N ALA A 22 -26.89 -12.23 -0.77
CA ALA A 22 -26.21 -13.49 -0.48
C ALA A 22 -24.75 -13.52 -0.94
N GLU A 23 -24.31 -12.58 -1.80
CA GLU A 23 -22.93 -12.53 -2.32
C GLU A 23 -21.86 -12.42 -1.24
N LEU A 24 -22.16 -11.73 -0.12
CA LEU A 24 -21.22 -11.63 1.00
C LEU A 24 -20.80 -13.02 1.50
N GLU A 25 -21.77 -13.90 1.71
CA GLU A 25 -21.55 -15.23 2.27
C GLU A 25 -21.09 -16.23 1.20
N ARG A 26 -21.59 -16.10 -0.04
CA ARG A 26 -21.32 -17.07 -1.10
C ARG A 26 -20.02 -16.78 -1.85
N VAL A 27 -19.63 -15.51 -1.97
CA VAL A 27 -18.51 -15.09 -2.82
C VAL A 27 -17.47 -14.32 -2.02
N CYS A 28 -17.85 -13.26 -1.30
CA CYS A 28 -16.85 -12.40 -0.66
C CYS A 28 -16.07 -13.12 0.43
N LYS A 29 -16.73 -13.72 1.43
CA LYS A 29 -16.03 -14.37 2.55
C LYS A 29 -15.17 -15.56 2.12
N PRO A 30 -15.69 -16.55 1.35
CA PRO A 30 -14.88 -17.71 0.98
C PRO A 30 -13.67 -17.32 0.13
N ASN A 31 -13.84 -16.39 -0.83
CA ASN A 31 -12.73 -15.93 -1.65
C ASN A 31 -11.73 -15.10 -0.84
N ALA A 32 -12.21 -14.21 0.05
CA ALA A 32 -11.32 -13.45 0.92
C ALA A 32 -10.50 -14.36 1.84
N GLU A 33 -11.08 -15.44 2.37
CA GLU A 33 -10.34 -16.43 3.18
C GLU A 33 -9.27 -17.15 2.36
N ILE A 34 -9.61 -17.57 1.13
CA ILE A 34 -8.65 -18.18 0.20
C ILE A 34 -7.52 -17.19 -0.09
N ASP A 35 -7.84 -15.98 -0.54
CA ASP A 35 -6.86 -14.95 -0.88
C ASP A 35 -5.97 -14.64 0.32
N GLN A 36 -6.58 -14.40 1.50
CA GLN A 36 -5.86 -14.17 2.75
C GLN A 36 -4.92 -15.33 3.07
N SER A 37 -5.35 -16.59 2.91
CA SER A 37 -4.49 -17.75 3.16
C SER A 37 -3.26 -17.80 2.24
N THR A 38 -3.37 -17.29 1.00
CA THR A 38 -2.25 -17.25 0.06
C THR A 38 -1.26 -16.12 0.32
N ILE A 39 -1.67 -15.05 1.01
CA ILE A 39 -0.81 -13.89 1.30
C ILE A 39 -0.35 -13.82 2.76
N THR A 40 -1.04 -14.51 3.67
CA THR A 40 -0.69 -14.52 5.09
C THR A 40 0.68 -15.15 5.27
N GLY A 41 1.62 -14.35 5.81
CA GLY A 41 3.00 -14.78 6.03
C GLY A 41 3.94 -14.57 4.83
N LYS A 42 3.44 -14.11 3.66
CA LYS A 42 4.33 -13.64 2.60
C LYS A 42 5.06 -12.38 3.09
N SER A 43 6.39 -12.42 2.99
CA SER A 43 7.25 -11.30 3.35
C SER A 43 8.44 -11.31 2.41
N VAL A 44 8.81 -10.13 1.92
CA VAL A 44 9.98 -9.90 1.07
C VAL A 44 10.81 -8.82 1.73
N PRO A 45 12.08 -9.08 2.07
CA PRO A 45 12.93 -8.08 2.70
C PRO A 45 13.27 -6.94 1.74
N PRO A 46 13.42 -5.69 2.22
CA PRO A 46 13.75 -4.56 1.37
C PRO A 46 15.15 -4.65 0.81
N GLN A 47 15.27 -4.24 -0.45
CA GLN A 47 16.55 -3.89 -1.05
C GLN A 47 16.88 -2.44 -0.72
N VAL A 48 17.97 -2.21 0.01
CA VAL A 48 18.34 -0.88 0.49
C VAL A 48 19.55 -0.35 -0.26
N LYS A 49 19.43 0.87 -0.78
CA LYS A 49 20.52 1.61 -1.41
C LYS A 49 20.76 2.92 -0.67
N LEU A 50 21.99 3.10 -0.20
CA LEU A 50 22.47 4.35 0.38
C LEU A 50 23.25 5.13 -0.69
N SER A 51 22.96 6.42 -0.85
CA SER A 51 23.64 7.27 -1.83
C SER A 51 23.82 8.68 -1.30
N SER A 52 24.91 9.33 -1.71
CA SER A 52 25.13 10.76 -1.49
C SER A 52 24.56 11.53 -2.67
N VAL A 53 23.66 12.48 -2.41
CA VAL A 53 23.00 13.27 -3.44
C VAL A 53 23.13 14.76 -3.15
N THR A 54 23.32 15.56 -4.19
CA THR A 54 23.28 17.02 -4.10
C THR A 54 21.86 17.49 -4.36
N GLN A 55 21.32 18.36 -3.49
CA GLN A 55 20.02 18.98 -3.74
C GLN A 55 20.05 19.83 -5.02
N ALA A 56 18.91 19.89 -5.70
CA ALA A 56 18.72 20.72 -6.89
C ALA A 56 19.13 22.18 -6.58
N GLY A 57 20.09 22.71 -7.34
CA GLY A 57 20.67 24.05 -7.13
C GLY A 57 22.11 24.07 -6.63
N GLY A 58 22.71 22.92 -6.28
CA GLY A 58 24.16 22.72 -6.13
C GLY A 58 24.86 23.49 -5.00
N ARG A 59 24.14 24.34 -4.26
CA ARG A 59 24.69 25.19 -3.18
C ARG A 59 24.61 24.56 -1.79
N HIS A 60 23.88 23.45 -1.64
CA HIS A 60 23.70 22.78 -0.36
C HIS A 60 24.68 21.61 -0.19
N PRO A 61 25.11 21.30 1.05
CA PRO A 61 25.91 20.12 1.34
C PRO A 61 25.24 18.85 0.80
N ALA A 62 26.04 17.85 0.43
CA ALA A 62 25.50 16.57 0.02
C ALA A 62 24.66 15.95 1.15
N VAL A 63 23.46 15.47 0.82
CA VAL A 63 22.57 14.78 1.74
C VAL A 63 22.64 13.28 1.48
N LEU A 64 22.44 12.48 2.53
CA LEU A 64 22.35 11.04 2.38
C LEU A 64 20.91 10.66 2.04
N MET A 65 20.74 9.89 0.97
CA MET A 65 19.47 9.33 0.54
C MET A 65 19.50 7.82 0.76
N CYS A 66 18.59 7.34 1.60
CA CYS A 66 18.33 5.92 1.80
C CYS A 66 17.05 5.56 1.03
N SER A 67 17.20 4.70 0.03
CA SER A 67 16.07 4.20 -0.75
C SER A 67 15.86 2.73 -0.44
N ALA A 68 14.62 2.35 -0.14
CA ALA A 68 14.20 0.97 0.10
C ALA A 68 13.20 0.53 -0.97
N TYR A 69 13.46 -0.61 -1.62
CA TYR A 69 12.69 -1.12 -2.76
C TYR A 69 12.26 -2.57 -2.54
N ASP A 70 11.29 -3.01 -3.33
CA ASP A 70 10.91 -4.42 -3.53
C ASP A 70 10.62 -5.19 -2.23
N PHE A 71 9.94 -4.54 -1.28
CA PHE A 71 9.56 -5.13 -0.01
C PHE A 71 8.05 -5.33 0.09
N TYR A 72 7.68 -6.36 0.85
CA TYR A 72 6.29 -6.66 1.17
C TYR A 72 6.22 -7.21 2.60
N PRO A 73 5.21 -6.84 3.42
CA PRO A 73 4.11 -5.93 3.13
C PRO A 73 4.51 -4.44 3.14
N LYS A 74 3.58 -3.54 2.78
CA LYS A 74 3.82 -2.08 2.64
C LYS A 74 4.44 -1.38 3.86
N ARG A 75 4.22 -1.90 5.08
CA ARG A 75 4.68 -1.22 6.30
C ARG A 75 6.18 -1.41 6.48
N ILE A 76 6.93 -0.32 6.50
CA ILE A 76 8.37 -0.28 6.77
C ILE A 76 8.71 0.82 7.76
N GLN A 77 9.83 0.67 8.48
CA GLN A 77 10.39 1.71 9.33
C GLN A 77 11.86 1.89 8.98
N ILE A 78 12.26 3.14 8.70
CA ILE A 78 13.64 3.50 8.39
C ILE A 78 14.13 4.48 9.47
N SER A 79 15.32 4.26 10.00
CA SER A 79 15.95 5.13 10.99
C SER A 79 17.39 5.44 10.61
N TRP A 80 17.80 6.70 10.83
CA TRP A 80 19.19 7.10 10.69
C TRP A 80 19.92 7.01 12.02
N MET A 81 21.19 6.58 11.97
CA MET A 81 22.05 6.50 13.15
C MET A 81 23.37 7.23 12.89
N ARG A 82 23.90 7.87 13.93
CA ARG A 82 25.25 8.44 13.99
C ARG A 82 25.90 7.95 15.26
N ASP A 83 27.03 7.26 15.13
CA ASP A 83 27.79 6.68 16.25
C ASP A 83 26.92 5.82 17.19
N GLY A 84 26.05 5.00 16.59
CA GLY A 84 25.13 4.11 17.32
C GLY A 84 23.92 4.79 17.96
N LYS A 85 23.74 6.11 17.80
CA LYS A 85 22.60 6.86 18.33
C LYS A 85 21.64 7.26 17.21
N VAL A 86 20.34 7.08 17.44
CA VAL A 86 19.29 7.46 16.49
C VAL A 86 19.26 8.98 16.30
N VAL A 87 19.30 9.42 15.05
CA VAL A 87 19.18 10.82 14.65
C VAL A 87 17.75 11.06 14.17
N LYS A 88 17.09 12.07 14.74
CA LYS A 88 15.72 12.47 14.38
C LYS A 88 15.64 13.87 13.74
N SER A 89 16.65 14.71 13.95
CA SER A 89 16.73 16.03 13.34
C SER A 89 17.17 15.92 11.88
N ASP A 90 16.66 16.83 11.04
CA ASP A 90 17.07 16.96 9.63
C ASP A 90 16.89 15.69 8.78
N VAL A 91 15.93 14.84 9.16
CA VAL A 91 15.52 13.65 8.43
C VAL A 91 14.16 13.89 7.79
N THR A 92 14.06 13.61 6.51
CA THR A 92 12.81 13.62 5.76
C THR A 92 12.57 12.28 5.10
N SER A 93 11.31 11.86 5.05
CA SER A 93 10.88 10.63 4.37
C SER A 93 9.80 10.96 3.35
N THR A 94 9.77 10.21 2.27
CA THR A 94 8.67 10.21 1.31
C THR A 94 7.63 9.16 1.71
N GLU A 95 6.41 9.30 1.21
CA GLU A 95 5.38 8.26 1.34
C GLU A 95 5.80 6.96 0.64
N GLU A 96 5.34 5.81 1.14
CA GLU A 96 5.60 4.55 0.47
C GLU A 96 4.73 4.42 -0.79
N MET A 97 5.39 4.19 -1.92
CA MET A 97 4.74 4.02 -3.22
C MET A 97 4.65 2.53 -3.57
N SER A 98 3.48 2.11 -4.04
CA SER A 98 3.27 0.75 -4.56
C SER A 98 3.81 0.65 -5.99
N ASN A 99 4.58 -0.40 -6.26
CA ASN A 99 5.09 -0.80 -7.58
C ASN A 99 4.04 -1.60 -8.39
N GLY A 100 3.10 -2.28 -7.72
CA GLY A 100 1.95 -2.94 -8.35
C GLY A 100 2.22 -4.35 -8.90
N ASP A 101 3.31 -4.98 -8.45
CA ASP A 101 3.65 -6.38 -8.74
C ASP A 101 3.10 -7.36 -7.69
#